data_AF-A0A2N2N7C2-F1
#
_entry.id   AF-A0A2N2N7C2-F1
#
_cell.length_a   1.000
_cell.length_b   1.000
_cell.length_c   1.000
_cell.angle_alpha   90.00
_cell.angle_beta   90.00
_cell.angle_gamma   90.00
#
_symmetry.space_group_name_H-M   'P 1'
#
loop_
_entity.id
_entity.type
_entity.pdbx_description
1 polymer ?
#
loop_
_entity_poly.entity_id
_entity_poly.type
_entity_poly.pdbx_seq_one_letter_code
_entity_poly.pdbx_strand_id
1 'polypeptide(L)'
;MPNWPTDPIYEEMTSPADGDKVLVNDVSESTVGKKIKWITWENIRAWIKTWMNTLVETSGPTVLTTGAIADGEYLKRDGTSIVGGTPELSITAAPASDHLASGVKIRLTAAATMAFGDVGYIASTEKVALIDADAIASMSGVVMCVDASISADAEGNFLLIGIARDDTWNWTVGGLIYGTVTGTSGNTLSQTQPSGADDVIQILGVATHADRMLFNPSLIQIEHT
;
A
#
# COMPACT_ATOMS: atom_id res chain seq x y z
N MET A 1 13.53 27.72 -52.03
CA MET A 1 12.59 27.79 -50.89
C MET A 1 11.71 29.01 -51.11
N PRO A 2 10.37 28.90 -51.10
CA PRO A 2 9.51 30.06 -51.27
C PRO A 2 9.78 31.05 -50.14
N ASN A 3 10.26 32.23 -50.51
CA ASN A 3 10.46 33.36 -49.61
C ASN A 3 9.09 33.78 -49.08
N TRP A 4 8.86 33.66 -47.77
CA TRP A 4 7.66 34.24 -47.15
C TRP A 4 7.72 35.77 -47.36
N PRO A 5 6.68 36.40 -47.91
CA PRO A 5 6.78 37.79 -48.34
C PRO A 5 6.88 38.70 -47.11
N THR A 6 7.83 39.64 -47.16
CA THR A 6 7.97 40.78 -46.23
C THR A 6 6.86 41.82 -46.45
N ASP A 7 5.63 41.35 -46.71
CA ASP A 7 4.49 42.17 -47.09
C ASP A 7 3.92 42.89 -45.85
N PRO A 8 3.68 44.22 -45.88
CA PRO A 8 3.27 45.04 -44.73
C PRO A 8 1.85 44.76 -44.20
N ILE A 9 1.21 43.72 -44.69
CA ILE A 9 -0.12 43.23 -44.29
C ILE A 9 -0.05 42.03 -43.34
N TYR A 10 1.14 41.49 -43.07
CA TYR A 10 1.35 40.38 -42.15
C TYR A 10 2.22 40.82 -40.97
N GLU A 11 1.63 40.86 -39.78
CA GLU A 11 2.36 41.08 -38.53
C GLU A 11 2.69 39.73 -37.88
N GLU A 12 3.95 39.55 -37.45
CA GLU A 12 4.36 38.38 -36.69
C GLU A 12 3.76 38.45 -35.29
N MET A 13 2.87 37.51 -34.97
CA MET A 13 2.28 37.42 -33.65
C MET A 13 3.18 36.57 -32.74
N THR A 14 3.84 37.22 -31.78
CA THR A 14 4.78 36.57 -30.84
C THR A 14 4.09 35.79 -29.72
N SER A 15 2.82 36.10 -29.43
CA SER A 15 1.97 35.34 -28.50
C SER A 15 0.48 35.52 -28.85
N PRO A 16 -0.29 34.44 -29.07
CA PRO A 16 -1.75 34.54 -29.26
C PRO A 16 -2.47 35.02 -27.99
N ALA A 17 -3.51 35.83 -28.15
CA ALA A 17 -4.43 36.31 -27.11
C ALA A 17 -5.81 35.63 -27.18
N ASP A 18 -6.61 35.77 -26.11
CA ASP A 18 -8.00 35.31 -26.07
C ASP A 18 -8.84 36.10 -27.10
N GLY A 19 -9.20 35.43 -28.21
CA GLY A 19 -9.96 36.01 -29.32
C GLY A 19 -9.29 35.84 -30.69
N ASP A 20 -8.00 35.52 -30.70
CA ASP A 20 -7.25 35.30 -31.93
C ASP A 20 -7.66 34.02 -32.64
N LYS A 21 -7.60 34.08 -33.97
CA LYS A 21 -8.01 33.00 -34.86
C LYS A 21 -6.85 32.58 -35.75
N VAL A 22 -6.48 31.31 -35.69
CA VAL A 22 -5.52 30.71 -36.62
C VAL A 22 -6.29 30.17 -37.82
N LEU A 23 -5.92 30.66 -38.99
CA LEU A 23 -6.41 30.19 -40.28
C LEU A 23 -5.92 28.78 -40.55
N VAL A 24 -6.83 27.83 -40.77
CA VAL A 24 -6.48 26.46 -41.18
C VAL A 24 -7.21 26.11 -42.47
N ASN A 25 -6.43 25.76 -43.49
CA ASN A 25 -6.97 25.23 -44.73
C ASN A 25 -7.34 23.76 -44.50
N ASP A 26 -8.63 23.47 -44.33
CA ASP A 26 -9.12 22.11 -44.23
C ASP A 26 -9.12 21.45 -45.61
N VAL A 27 -8.16 20.56 -45.84
CA VAL A 27 -7.95 19.90 -47.14
C VAL A 27 -8.83 18.66 -47.32
N SER A 28 -9.72 18.36 -46.36
CA SER A 28 -10.50 17.11 -46.32
C SER A 28 -11.91 17.19 -46.93
N GLU A 29 -12.39 18.38 -47.31
CA GLU A 29 -13.72 18.54 -47.93
C GLU A 29 -13.66 18.38 -49.47
N SER A 30 -14.47 17.45 -50.00
CA SER A 30 -14.46 17.01 -51.41
C SER A 30 -15.34 17.83 -52.37
N THR A 31 -15.93 18.93 -51.93
CA THR A 31 -16.83 19.74 -52.78
C THR A 31 -16.37 21.19 -52.89
N VAL A 32 -16.43 21.72 -54.11
CA VAL A 32 -15.94 23.05 -54.54
C VAL A 32 -16.42 24.16 -53.62
N GLY A 33 -15.47 24.77 -52.93
CA GLY A 33 -15.67 25.86 -51.97
C GLY A 33 -14.89 25.57 -50.70
N LYS A 34 -13.55 25.62 -50.76
CA LYS A 34 -12.67 25.41 -49.60
C LYS A 34 -13.08 26.37 -48.49
N LYS A 35 -13.84 25.88 -47.50
CA LYS A 35 -14.18 26.67 -46.32
C LYS A 35 -12.92 26.77 -45.50
N ILE A 36 -12.33 27.96 -45.47
CA ILE A 36 -11.29 28.30 -44.51
C ILE A 36 -11.93 28.16 -43.13
N LYS A 37 -11.41 27.23 -42.32
CA LYS A 37 -11.82 27.04 -40.93
C LYS A 37 -10.86 27.81 -40.04
N TRP A 38 -11.37 28.27 -38.92
CA TRP A 38 -10.61 29.02 -37.93
C TRP A 38 -10.49 28.14 -36.69
N ILE A 39 -9.28 27.96 -36.20
CA ILE A 39 -9.06 27.40 -34.86
C ILE A 39 -8.88 28.59 -33.93
N THR A 40 -9.72 28.69 -32.90
CA THR A 40 -9.58 29.72 -31.88
C THR A 40 -8.57 29.29 -30.82
N TRP A 41 -8.01 30.26 -30.10
CA TRP A 41 -7.20 29.96 -28.91
C TRP A 41 -7.98 29.15 -27.86
N GLU A 42 -9.30 29.34 -27.76
CA GLU A 42 -10.18 28.51 -26.93
C GLU A 42 -10.21 27.05 -27.40
N ASN A 43 -10.24 26.77 -28.72
CA ASN A 43 -10.17 25.41 -29.25
C ASN A 43 -8.81 24.75 -28.95
N ILE A 44 -7.70 25.49 -29.07
CA ILE A 44 -6.36 25.00 -28.74
C ILE A 44 -6.25 24.73 -27.25
N ARG A 45 -6.73 25.65 -26.40
CA ARG A 45 -6.72 25.51 -24.94
C ARG A 45 -7.59 24.35 -24.49
N ALA A 46 -8.75 24.14 -25.11
CA ALA A 46 -9.62 22.99 -24.82
C ALA A 46 -8.95 21.67 -25.24
N TRP A 47 -8.34 21.62 -26.42
CA TRP A 47 -7.61 20.45 -26.90
C TRP A 47 -6.39 20.14 -26.01
N ILE A 48 -5.52 21.11 -25.76
CA ILE A 48 -4.38 20.98 -24.85
C ILE A 48 -4.85 20.56 -23.44
N LYS A 49 -5.90 21.17 -22.89
CA LYS A 49 -6.44 20.75 -21.59
C LYS A 49 -6.96 19.31 -21.60
N THR A 50 -7.55 18.86 -22.69
CA THR A 50 -8.04 17.48 -22.81
C THR A 50 -6.90 16.46 -22.84
N TRP A 51 -5.75 16.84 -23.40
CA TRP A 51 -4.63 15.91 -23.65
C TRP A 51 -3.44 16.07 -22.68
N MET A 52 -3.22 17.25 -22.09
CA MET A 52 -2.11 17.53 -21.17
C MET A 52 -2.53 17.62 -19.71
N ASN A 53 -3.82 17.70 -19.41
CA ASN A 53 -4.30 18.07 -18.07
C ASN A 53 -4.84 16.90 -17.24
N THR A 54 -4.49 15.67 -17.59
CA THR A 54 -4.87 14.52 -16.77
C THR A 54 -3.64 13.64 -16.52
N LEU A 55 -3.20 13.64 -15.27
CA LEU A 55 -2.50 12.50 -14.69
C LEU A 55 -3.52 11.34 -14.66
N VAL A 56 -3.76 10.70 -15.81
CA VAL A 56 -4.72 9.59 -15.93
C VAL A 56 -4.07 8.35 -15.33
N GLU A 57 -4.68 7.78 -14.30
CA GLU A 57 -4.25 6.49 -13.77
C GLU A 57 -4.68 5.37 -14.72
N THR A 58 -3.74 4.49 -15.10
CA THR A 58 -3.99 3.35 -16.02
C THR A 58 -5.02 2.34 -15.47
N SER A 59 -5.33 2.40 -14.17
CA SER A 59 -6.24 1.47 -13.48
C SER A 59 -7.08 2.13 -12.37
N GLY A 60 -7.31 3.44 -12.43
CA GLY A 60 -8.03 4.22 -11.42
C GLY A 60 -9.20 5.02 -11.99
N PRO A 61 -9.86 5.88 -11.19
CA PRO A 61 -10.84 6.84 -11.70
C PRO A 61 -10.21 7.65 -12.85
N THR A 62 -10.98 7.92 -13.90
CA THR A 62 -10.51 8.55 -15.15
C THR A 62 -9.86 9.92 -14.94
N VAL A 63 -10.10 10.56 -13.78
CA VAL A 63 -9.56 11.86 -13.41
C VAL A 63 -9.13 11.84 -11.95
N LEU A 64 -7.84 12.10 -11.71
CA LEU A 64 -7.26 12.31 -10.38
C LEU A 64 -7.35 13.82 -10.04
N THR A 65 -8.11 14.19 -9.01
CA THR A 65 -8.30 15.59 -8.61
C THR A 65 -7.28 16.02 -7.55
N THR A 66 -6.73 17.24 -7.64
CA THR A 66 -5.82 17.79 -6.62
C THR A 66 -6.59 18.54 -5.54
N GLY A 67 -6.42 18.15 -4.28
CA GLY A 67 -6.89 18.90 -3.11
C GLY A 67 -5.92 20.02 -2.71
N ALA A 68 -6.22 20.72 -1.61
CA ALA A 68 -5.27 21.65 -0.99
C ALA A 68 -4.08 20.85 -0.42
N ILE A 69 -2.87 21.33 -0.69
CA ILE A 69 -1.61 20.77 -0.17
C ILE A 69 -0.84 21.94 0.44
N ALA A 70 -0.51 21.85 1.72
CA ALA A 70 0.22 22.87 2.46
C ALA A 70 1.74 22.72 2.28
N ASP A 71 2.49 23.77 2.62
CA ASP A 71 3.95 23.71 2.68
C ASP A 71 4.39 22.67 3.73
N GLY A 72 5.34 21.81 3.36
CA GLY A 72 5.83 20.70 4.18
C GLY A 72 5.04 19.39 4.09
N GLU A 73 3.94 19.32 3.33
CA GLU A 73 3.21 18.07 3.07
C GLU A 73 3.75 17.33 1.83
N TYR A 74 3.67 15.99 1.85
CA TYR A 74 3.92 15.19 0.65
C TYR A 74 2.62 14.94 -0.11
N LEU A 75 2.72 14.69 -1.42
CA LEU A 75 1.57 14.31 -2.24
C LEU A 75 1.19 12.86 -1.96
N LYS A 76 0.00 12.63 -1.41
CA LYS A 76 -0.56 11.30 -1.15
C LYS A 76 -1.78 11.07 -2.04
N ARG A 77 -1.88 9.88 -2.62
CA ARG A 77 -3.14 9.42 -3.19
C ARG A 77 -4.08 8.96 -2.10
N ASP A 78 -5.29 9.51 -2.09
CA ASP A 78 -6.39 9.06 -1.27
C ASP A 78 -7.63 8.84 -2.14
N GLY A 79 -7.94 7.57 -2.39
CA GLY A 79 -8.97 7.17 -3.35
C GLY A 79 -8.72 7.74 -4.75
N THR A 80 -9.55 8.72 -5.13
CA THR A 80 -9.57 9.39 -6.44
C THR A 80 -8.93 10.78 -6.43
N SER A 81 -8.31 11.17 -5.32
CA SER A 81 -7.70 12.49 -5.15
C SER A 81 -6.23 12.38 -4.80
N ILE A 82 -5.47 13.42 -5.14
CA ILE A 82 -4.17 13.71 -4.55
C ILE A 82 -4.40 14.76 -3.48
N VAL A 83 -4.03 14.43 -2.25
CA VAL A 83 -4.13 15.31 -1.07
C VAL A 83 -2.76 15.49 -0.44
N GLY A 84 -2.61 16.49 0.42
CA GLY A 84 -1.45 16.61 1.28
C GLY A 84 -1.43 15.51 2.35
N GLY A 85 -0.26 14.94 2.60
CA GLY A 85 0.01 14.03 3.71
C GLY A 85 1.08 14.61 4.62
N THR A 86 0.85 14.51 5.93
CA THR A 86 1.87 14.80 6.94
C THR A 86 2.82 13.61 7.07
N PRO A 87 4.15 13.82 7.11
CA PRO A 87 5.10 12.73 7.28
C PRO A 87 4.97 12.12 8.68
N GLU A 88 4.27 10.98 8.78
CA GLU A 88 4.07 10.23 10.02
C GLU A 88 4.17 8.72 9.75
N LEU A 89 4.67 7.96 10.73
CA LEU A 89 4.52 6.52 10.76
C LEU A 89 3.08 6.18 11.18
N SER A 90 2.19 6.06 10.21
CA SER A 90 0.81 5.64 10.43
C SER A 90 0.66 4.13 10.23
N ILE A 91 0.01 3.46 11.19
CA ILE A 91 -0.40 2.06 11.08
C ILE A 91 -1.89 2.01 10.75
N THR A 92 -2.26 1.35 9.67
CA THR A 92 -3.65 1.20 9.25
C THR A 92 -4.36 0.20 10.18
N ALA A 93 -5.31 0.69 10.99
CA ALA A 93 -6.06 -0.11 11.96
C ALA A 93 -6.97 -1.19 11.34
N ALA A 94 -7.29 -1.06 10.05
CA ALA A 94 -8.10 -2.02 9.30
C ALA A 94 -7.46 -2.26 7.92
N PRO A 95 -6.53 -3.22 7.79
CA PRO A 95 -6.05 -3.65 6.49
C PRO A 95 -7.22 -3.96 5.54
N ALA A 96 -7.12 -3.54 4.28
CA ALA A 96 -8.26 -3.44 3.38
C ALA A 96 -8.87 -4.79 2.97
N SER A 97 -8.07 -5.86 3.00
CA SER A 97 -8.50 -7.21 2.63
C SER A 97 -7.91 -8.26 3.56
N ASP A 98 -8.39 -9.48 3.39
CA ASP A 98 -7.87 -10.70 3.98
C ASP A 98 -6.35 -10.87 3.73
N HIS A 99 -5.68 -11.55 4.67
CA HIS A 99 -4.25 -11.82 4.70
C HIS A 99 -3.37 -10.58 4.42
N LEU A 100 -3.72 -9.45 5.03
CA LEU A 100 -2.92 -8.22 4.96
C LEU A 100 -2.52 -7.72 6.33
N ALA A 101 -1.33 -7.12 6.39
CA ALA A 101 -0.81 -6.48 7.58
C ALA A 101 -0.30 -5.07 7.29
N SER A 102 -0.48 -4.18 8.25
CA SER A 102 0.05 -2.81 8.27
C SER A 102 0.94 -2.64 9.49
N GLY A 103 2.13 -2.05 9.32
CA GLY A 103 3.09 -1.87 10.41
C GLY A 103 4.54 -1.90 9.95
N VAL A 104 5.45 -2.08 10.91
CA VAL A 104 6.90 -2.19 10.65
C VAL A 104 7.23 -3.63 10.27
N LYS A 105 7.82 -3.81 9.09
CA LYS A 105 8.15 -5.12 8.53
C LYS A 105 9.67 -5.26 8.33
N ILE A 106 10.14 -6.49 8.40
CA ILE A 106 11.51 -6.90 8.10
C ILE A 106 11.49 -8.09 7.14
N ARG A 107 12.53 -8.27 6.34
CA ARG A 107 12.72 -9.47 5.52
C ARG A 107 13.74 -10.39 6.18
N LEU A 108 13.37 -11.65 6.35
CA LEU A 108 14.16 -12.68 7.01
C LEU A 108 13.97 -14.02 6.29
N THR A 109 14.87 -14.97 6.54
CA THR A 109 14.78 -16.33 5.99
C THR A 109 13.99 -17.24 6.93
N ALA A 110 13.02 -17.99 6.39
CA ALA A 110 12.24 -18.95 7.17
C ALA A 110 13.01 -20.28 7.36
N ALA A 111 12.93 -20.87 8.55
CA ALA A 111 13.52 -22.17 8.88
C ALA A 111 12.59 -23.35 8.52
N ALA A 112 11.30 -23.08 8.33
CA ALA A 112 10.27 -24.02 7.95
C ALA A 112 9.28 -23.34 7.01
N THR A 113 8.35 -24.11 6.43
CA THR A 113 7.21 -23.50 5.74
C THR A 113 6.36 -22.71 6.73
N MET A 114 6.05 -21.46 6.39
CA MET A 114 5.21 -20.56 7.19
C MET A 114 4.06 -20.03 6.33
N ALA A 115 2.94 -19.74 6.97
CA ALA A 115 1.75 -19.12 6.39
C ALA A 115 1.50 -17.75 7.03
N PHE A 116 0.58 -16.97 6.46
CA PHE A 116 0.19 -15.69 7.05
C PHE A 116 -0.25 -15.87 8.50
N GLY A 117 0.16 -14.95 9.38
CA GLY A 117 -0.20 -14.99 10.81
C GLY A 117 0.69 -15.89 11.65
N ASP A 118 1.56 -16.71 11.05
CA ASP A 118 2.48 -17.54 11.81
C ASP A 118 3.50 -16.72 12.58
N VAL A 119 3.57 -16.92 13.89
CA VAL A 119 4.56 -16.27 14.74
C VAL A 119 5.82 -17.12 14.82
N GLY A 120 6.97 -16.44 14.79
CA GLY A 120 8.28 -17.07 14.86
C GLY A 120 9.25 -16.40 15.83
N TYR A 121 10.24 -17.19 16.21
CA TYR A 121 11.43 -16.76 16.94
C TYR A 121 12.67 -16.82 16.04
N ILE A 122 13.70 -16.05 16.38
CA ILE A 122 15.00 -16.14 15.69
C ILE A 122 15.80 -17.29 16.30
N ALA A 123 15.96 -18.37 15.54
CA ALA A 123 16.72 -19.53 15.97
C ALA A 123 18.24 -19.29 15.86
N SER A 124 19.02 -20.16 16.50
CA SER A 124 20.50 -20.15 16.39
C SER A 124 21.03 -20.40 14.97
N THR A 125 20.16 -20.83 14.06
CA THR A 125 20.42 -20.95 12.62
C THR A 125 20.27 -19.64 11.85
N GLU A 126 20.02 -18.52 12.56
CA GLU A 126 19.78 -17.18 12.00
C GLU A 126 18.51 -17.08 11.13
N LYS A 127 17.61 -18.06 11.27
CA LYS A 127 16.35 -18.16 10.54
C LYS A 127 15.16 -18.06 11.49
N VAL A 128 14.02 -17.68 10.93
CA VAL A 128 12.75 -17.63 11.66
C VAL A 128 12.18 -19.04 11.75
N ALA A 129 12.14 -19.60 12.95
CA ALA A 129 11.45 -20.86 13.25
C ALA A 129 10.10 -20.57 13.93
N LEU A 130 9.12 -21.46 13.75
CA LEU A 130 7.80 -21.34 14.37
C LEU A 130 7.93 -21.40 15.89
N ILE A 131 7.17 -20.55 16.60
CA ILE A 131 7.14 -20.61 18.06
C ILE A 131 6.46 -21.87 18.56
N ASP A 132 6.89 -22.36 19.71
CA ASP A 132 6.22 -23.44 20.45
C ASP A 132 6.29 -23.16 21.95
N ALA A 133 5.13 -23.01 22.57
CA ALA A 133 4.97 -22.68 23.98
C ALA A 133 5.27 -23.86 24.92
N ASP A 134 5.43 -25.09 24.41
CA ASP A 134 5.79 -26.27 25.22
C ASP A 134 7.25 -26.21 25.75
N ALA A 135 8.06 -25.26 25.28
CA ALA A 135 9.42 -25.06 25.77
C ALA A 135 9.93 -23.62 25.63
N ILE A 136 10.73 -23.18 26.61
CA ILE A 136 11.36 -21.84 26.62
C ILE A 136 12.30 -21.59 25.44
N ALA A 137 12.95 -22.63 24.93
CA ALA A 137 13.89 -22.52 23.81
C ALA A 137 13.21 -22.13 22.48
N SER A 138 11.90 -22.39 22.35
CA SER A 138 11.13 -22.19 21.12
C SER A 138 10.08 -21.09 21.24
N MET A 139 9.85 -20.51 22.41
CA MET A 139 8.72 -19.59 22.61
C MET A 139 9.07 -18.10 22.50
N SER A 140 10.28 -17.73 22.08
CA SER A 140 10.67 -16.30 21.94
C SER A 140 10.08 -15.62 20.70
N GLY A 141 8.75 -15.57 20.63
CA GLY A 141 7.99 -14.98 19.53
C GLY A 141 8.24 -13.48 19.41
N VAL A 142 8.81 -13.07 18.29
CA VAL A 142 9.22 -11.68 18.04
C VAL A 142 8.78 -11.17 16.68
N VAL A 143 8.44 -12.08 15.76
CA VAL A 143 8.03 -11.73 14.41
C VAL A 143 6.81 -12.54 13.97
N MET A 144 6.00 -11.98 13.07
CA MET A 144 4.85 -12.67 12.47
C MET A 144 4.97 -12.69 10.95
N CYS A 145 4.79 -13.84 10.31
CA CYS A 145 4.76 -13.97 8.85
C CYS A 145 3.57 -13.18 8.27
N VAL A 146 3.83 -12.35 7.24
CA VAL A 146 2.79 -11.57 6.55
C VAL A 146 2.67 -11.88 5.06
N ASP A 147 3.39 -12.89 4.60
CA ASP A 147 3.22 -13.45 3.26
C ASP A 147 2.21 -14.61 3.33
N ALA A 148 1.48 -14.85 2.24
CA ALA A 148 0.52 -15.95 2.18
C ALA A 148 1.19 -17.32 2.43
N SER A 149 2.41 -17.50 1.94
CA SER A 149 3.27 -18.63 2.27
C SER A 149 4.74 -18.29 2.02
N ILE A 150 5.62 -18.79 2.89
CA ILE A 150 7.08 -18.77 2.73
C ILE A 150 7.54 -20.23 2.83
N SER A 151 8.32 -20.70 1.86
CA SER A 151 8.94 -22.03 1.93
C SER A 151 10.14 -22.03 2.88
N ALA A 152 10.48 -23.19 3.43
CA ALA A 152 11.74 -23.34 4.16
C ALA A 152 12.93 -22.84 3.31
N ASP A 153 13.87 -22.14 3.96
CA ASP A 153 15.06 -21.53 3.35
C ASP A 153 14.79 -20.37 2.37
N ALA A 154 13.53 -19.92 2.23
CA ALA A 154 13.20 -18.74 1.45
C ALA A 154 13.14 -17.47 2.32
N GLU A 155 13.48 -16.33 1.71
CA GLU A 155 13.24 -15.02 2.31
C GLU A 155 11.77 -14.63 2.14
N GLY A 156 11.18 -14.07 3.19
CA GLY A 156 9.84 -13.49 3.14
C GLY A 156 9.67 -12.32 4.10
N ASN A 157 8.48 -11.75 4.11
CA ASN A 157 8.17 -10.58 4.91
C ASN A 157 7.60 -10.99 6.29
N PHE A 158 8.12 -10.34 7.33
CA PHE A 158 7.69 -10.52 8.69
C PHE A 158 7.34 -9.18 9.35
N LEU A 159 6.24 -9.15 10.11
CA LEU A 159 5.81 -8.02 10.92
C LEU A 159 6.54 -8.03 12.26
N LEU A 160 7.09 -6.87 12.65
CA LEU A 160 7.68 -6.63 13.98
C LEU A 160 6.66 -6.03 14.95
N ILE A 161 5.86 -5.08 14.46
CA ILE A 161 4.79 -4.43 15.21
C ILE A 161 3.76 -3.90 14.22
N GLY A 162 2.47 -4.07 14.53
CA GLY A 162 1.38 -3.51 13.73
C GLY A 162 0.10 -4.32 13.78
N ILE A 163 -0.77 -4.11 12.79
CA ILE A 163 -2.07 -4.76 12.69
C ILE A 163 -2.04 -5.82 11.60
N ALA A 164 -2.39 -7.05 11.96
CA ALA A 164 -2.64 -8.14 11.00
C ALA A 164 -4.14 -8.42 10.91
N ARG A 165 -4.60 -8.74 9.69
CA ARG A 165 -5.98 -9.13 9.39
C ARG A 165 -6.00 -10.49 8.70
N ASP A 166 -6.85 -11.37 9.19
CA ASP A 166 -7.20 -12.66 8.60
C ASP A 166 -8.69 -12.90 8.86
N ASP A 167 -9.47 -12.98 7.79
CA ASP A 167 -10.94 -13.07 7.87
C ASP A 167 -11.42 -14.44 8.37
N THR A 168 -10.52 -15.42 8.52
CA THR A 168 -10.81 -16.74 9.12
C THR A 168 -10.67 -16.74 10.64
N TRP A 169 -10.02 -15.73 11.21
CA TRP A 169 -9.94 -15.57 12.66
C TRP A 169 -11.29 -15.22 13.27
N ASN A 170 -11.49 -15.63 14.52
CA ASN A 170 -12.70 -15.35 15.29
C ASN A 170 -12.35 -14.99 16.74
N TRP A 171 -11.54 -13.94 16.90
CA TRP A 171 -11.07 -13.49 18.20
C TRP A 171 -12.16 -12.81 19.03
N THR A 172 -12.07 -12.97 20.34
CA THR A 172 -12.78 -12.11 21.28
C THR A 172 -12.05 -10.78 21.37
N VAL A 173 -12.71 -9.69 20.95
CA VAL A 173 -12.13 -8.34 20.94
C VAL A 173 -11.65 -7.94 22.34
N GLY A 174 -10.45 -7.37 22.43
CA GLY A 174 -9.78 -7.02 23.69
C GLY A 174 -9.09 -8.19 24.39
N GLY A 175 -9.30 -9.42 23.93
CA GLY A 175 -8.61 -10.60 24.45
C GLY A 175 -7.13 -10.62 24.05
N LEU A 176 -6.29 -11.01 25.00
CA LEU A 176 -4.86 -11.23 24.77
C LEU A 176 -4.64 -12.46 23.89
N ILE A 177 -3.60 -12.40 23.06
CA ILE A 177 -3.22 -13.49 22.17
C ILE A 177 -1.86 -14.01 22.62
N TYR A 178 -1.79 -15.32 22.82
CA TYR A 178 -0.63 -16.07 23.29
C TYR A 178 -0.13 -17.01 22.19
N GLY A 179 1.06 -17.57 22.37
CA GLY A 179 1.51 -18.70 21.56
C GLY A 179 0.84 -20.01 21.95
N THR A 180 0.81 -20.96 21.03
CA THR A 180 0.29 -22.31 21.23
C THR A 180 1.39 -23.26 21.71
N VAL A 181 1.01 -24.31 22.46
CA VAL A 181 1.89 -25.44 22.86
C VAL A 181 2.08 -26.48 21.74
N THR A 182 1.63 -26.16 20.54
CA THR A 182 1.77 -27.02 19.37
C THR A 182 2.05 -26.13 18.19
N GLY A 183 3.28 -25.62 18.18
CA GLY A 183 3.80 -24.66 17.22
C GLY A 183 3.93 -25.22 15.81
N THR A 184 2.86 -25.16 15.02
CA THR A 184 2.90 -25.53 13.61
C THR A 184 2.36 -24.41 12.73
N SER A 185 2.68 -24.45 11.44
CA SER A 185 2.14 -23.47 10.50
C SER A 185 0.60 -23.46 10.52
N GLY A 186 0.02 -22.26 10.59
CA GLY A 186 -1.42 -22.02 10.79
C GLY A 186 -1.90 -22.21 12.22
N ASN A 187 -1.03 -22.56 13.18
CA ASN A 187 -1.40 -22.88 14.56
C ASN A 187 -0.35 -22.38 15.55
N THR A 188 0.01 -21.10 15.47
CA THR A 188 0.96 -20.47 16.42
C THR A 188 0.28 -19.49 17.37
N LEU A 189 -1.01 -19.18 17.20
CA LEU A 189 -1.75 -18.17 17.95
C LEU A 189 -2.96 -18.78 18.68
N SER A 190 -3.22 -18.34 19.90
CA SER A 190 -4.38 -18.74 20.70
C SER A 190 -4.81 -17.63 21.67
N GLN A 191 -6.10 -17.53 21.97
CA GLN A 191 -6.59 -16.72 23.11
C GLN A 191 -6.72 -17.53 24.42
N THR A 192 -6.44 -18.83 24.35
CA THR A 192 -6.29 -19.69 25.53
C THR A 192 -4.83 -19.66 25.95
N GLN A 193 -4.58 -19.16 27.16
CA GLN A 193 -3.25 -19.17 27.77
C GLN A 193 -2.77 -20.63 27.94
N PRO A 194 -1.49 -20.93 27.63
CA PRO A 194 -0.86 -22.19 28.04
C PRO A 194 -0.96 -22.44 29.55
N SER A 195 -1.10 -23.70 29.94
CA SER A 195 -1.44 -24.09 31.33
C SER A 195 -0.83 -25.42 31.80
N GLY A 196 -0.10 -26.11 30.94
CA GLY A 196 0.73 -27.26 31.30
C GLY A 196 1.90 -26.83 32.18
N ALA A 197 2.47 -27.80 32.90
CA ALA A 197 3.71 -27.54 33.62
C ALA A 197 4.84 -27.29 32.61
N ASP A 198 5.66 -26.29 32.89
CA ASP A 198 6.78 -25.82 32.05
C ASP A 198 6.34 -25.15 30.73
N ASP A 199 5.03 -24.99 30.50
CA ASP A 199 4.51 -24.21 29.38
C ASP A 199 4.89 -22.73 29.53
N VAL A 200 5.21 -22.08 28.41
CA VAL A 200 5.63 -20.69 28.37
C VAL A 200 4.50 -19.77 27.94
N ILE A 201 4.19 -18.84 28.82
CA ILE A 201 3.20 -17.79 28.61
C ILE A 201 3.92 -16.54 28.09
N GLN A 202 3.73 -16.26 26.80
CA GLN A 202 4.14 -14.99 26.19
C GLN A 202 2.92 -14.34 25.53
N ILE A 203 2.69 -13.06 25.81
CA ILE A 203 1.68 -12.26 25.11
C ILE A 203 2.28 -11.77 23.80
N LEU A 204 1.65 -12.12 22.68
CA LEU A 204 2.05 -11.74 21.33
C LEU A 204 1.30 -10.51 20.81
N GLY A 205 0.14 -10.22 21.41
CA GLY A 205 -0.68 -9.09 21.01
C GLY A 205 -2.06 -9.07 21.67
N VAL A 206 -2.93 -8.23 21.11
CA VAL A 206 -4.33 -8.08 21.55
C VAL A 206 -5.26 -8.02 20.34
N ALA A 207 -6.41 -8.68 20.42
CA ALA A 207 -7.43 -8.62 19.39
C ALA A 207 -8.06 -7.22 19.32
N THR A 208 -7.96 -6.56 18.17
CA THR A 208 -8.61 -5.25 17.92
C THR A 208 -9.98 -5.42 17.26
N HIS A 209 -10.23 -6.60 16.69
CA HIS A 209 -11.49 -7.05 16.10
C HIS A 209 -11.52 -8.59 16.07
N ALA A 210 -12.64 -9.19 15.64
CA ALA A 210 -12.73 -10.64 15.47
C ALA A 210 -11.72 -11.20 14.45
N ASP A 211 -11.44 -10.43 13.40
CA ASP A 211 -10.56 -10.78 12.27
C ASP A 211 -9.18 -10.08 12.34
N ARG A 212 -8.88 -9.35 13.44
CA ARG A 212 -7.67 -8.51 13.53
C ARG A 212 -7.04 -8.53 14.89
N MET A 213 -5.71 -8.43 14.89
CA MET A 213 -4.93 -8.23 16.10
C MET A 213 -3.88 -7.13 15.93
N LEU A 214 -3.61 -6.42 17.02
CA LEU A 214 -2.37 -5.68 17.20
C LEU A 214 -1.30 -6.68 17.63
N PHE A 215 -0.39 -6.99 16.71
CA PHE A 215 0.85 -7.69 17.01
C PHE A 215 1.83 -6.70 17.65
N ASN A 216 2.18 -6.97 18.89
CA ASN A 216 3.13 -6.21 19.69
C ASN A 216 3.65 -7.14 20.79
N PRO A 217 4.54 -8.08 20.44
CA PRO A 217 4.93 -9.15 21.35
C PRO A 217 5.69 -8.59 22.56
N SER A 218 5.34 -9.08 23.73
CA SER A 218 6.07 -8.82 24.96
C SER A 218 7.33 -9.68 24.98
N LEU A 219 8.49 -9.10 25.32
CA LEU A 219 9.71 -9.87 25.56
C LEU A 219 9.70 -10.61 26.92
N ILE A 220 8.78 -10.26 27.81
CA ILE A 220 8.61 -10.98 29.08
C ILE A 220 7.90 -12.30 28.81
N GLN A 221 8.49 -13.38 29.31
CA GLN A 221 7.96 -14.74 29.33
C GLN A 221 7.77 -15.20 30.78
N ILE A 222 6.73 -15.99 31.02
CA ILE A 222 6.44 -16.60 32.31
C ILE A 222 6.29 -18.10 32.07
N GLU A 223 7.06 -18.91 32.78
CA GLU A 223 6.90 -20.36 32.78
C GLU A 223 5.78 -20.73 33.76
N HIS A 224 4.85 -21.57 33.32
CA HIS A 224 3.76 -22.05 34.14
C HIS A 224 4.28 -23.16 35.05
N THR A 225 4.18 -22.95 36.36
CA THR A 225 4.60 -23.92 37.39
C THR A 225 3.49 -24.88 37.77
#